data_AF-A0AB74UDN7-F1
#
_entry.id   AF-A0AB74UDN7-F1
#
_cell.length_a   1.000
_cell.length_b   1.000
_cell.length_c   1.000
_cell.angle_alpha   90.00
_cell.angle_beta   90.00
_cell.angle_gamma   90.00
#
_symmetry.space_group_name_H-M   'P 1'
#
loop_
_entity.id
_entity.type
_entity.pdbx_description
1 polymer ?
#
loop_
_entity_poly.entity_id
_entity_poly.type
_entity_poly.pdbx_seq_one_letter_code
_entity_poly.pdbx_strand_id
1 'polypeptide(L)'
;MSSSDFDTVVYVANAGDGTIGSYRLHREHGRLEPLATTPAAENVMPLAISPDRRFLYAAIRSQPLRVLSYRIEDDGALTPLGSGRLDGSMAYIATDRSGRHLLAASYGDSVVSVSPIGADGVVGDASQTCPTGSRAHAILATPDDRHVLATNLGDDRLAQFRFDGQLTPNTPDAAATDANVGPRHFVFSPCGRFVYVLGEFDASVTTFALDADSGTLSRLGVCAGLPPESELARGMPREEIPQGDDTPRIWAADLHVSPDGRHLYLSERTTSTLSTLRVDPESGSLTFVTNQPTVAQPRGFEIDPQGEFLVAAGERSDHLALYRVDAASGELTHASDAPAGNKANWIEIVTLAR
;
A
#
# COMPACT_ATOMS: atom_id res chain seq x y z
N MET A 1 -24.42 -4.86 -17.00
CA MET A 1 -24.72 -5.08 -15.57
C MET A 1 -24.68 -3.72 -14.91
N SER A 2 -25.69 -3.40 -14.10
CA SER A 2 -25.82 -2.08 -13.48
C SER A 2 -24.86 -1.99 -12.29
N SER A 3 -24.42 -0.79 -11.91
CA SER A 3 -23.62 -0.59 -10.69
C SER A 3 -24.35 -1.05 -9.41
N SER A 4 -25.66 -1.31 -9.49
CA SER A 4 -26.50 -1.87 -8.42
C SER A 4 -26.31 -3.37 -8.14
N ASP A 5 -25.56 -4.09 -8.99
CA ASP A 5 -25.40 -5.55 -8.90
C ASP A 5 -24.18 -5.98 -8.05
N PHE A 6 -23.45 -5.01 -7.50
CA PHE A 6 -22.22 -5.26 -6.74
C PHE A 6 -22.17 -4.43 -5.46
N ASP A 7 -21.74 -5.05 -4.37
CA ASP A 7 -21.43 -4.35 -3.12
C ASP A 7 -19.93 -4.05 -3.07
N THR A 8 -19.55 -2.81 -2.76
CA THR A 8 -18.15 -2.46 -2.53
C THR A 8 -17.92 -2.30 -1.04
N VAL A 9 -16.97 -3.07 -0.51
CA VAL A 9 -16.63 -3.10 0.92
C VAL A 9 -15.21 -2.58 1.10
N VAL A 10 -15.04 -1.69 2.07
CA VAL A 10 -13.77 -1.09 2.46
C VAL A 10 -13.37 -1.69 3.81
N TYR A 11 -12.18 -2.24 3.89
CA TYR A 11 -11.57 -2.74 5.13
C TYR A 11 -10.49 -1.79 5.60
N VAL A 12 -10.46 -1.48 6.90
CA VAL A 12 -9.51 -0.55 7.48
C VAL A 12 -8.85 -1.15 8.71
N ALA A 13 -7.51 -1.19 8.73
CA ALA A 13 -6.77 -1.59 9.92
C ALA A 13 -6.71 -0.43 10.92
N ASN A 14 -7.25 -0.67 12.13
CA ASN A 14 -7.21 0.26 13.26
C ASN A 14 -6.15 -0.20 14.25
N ALA A 15 -4.88 0.17 14.00
CA ALA A 15 -3.74 -0.37 14.73
C ALA A 15 -3.79 -0.09 16.25
N GLY A 16 -4.36 1.05 16.64
CA GLY A 16 -4.49 1.47 18.04
C GLY A 16 -5.53 0.66 18.80
N ASP A 17 -6.57 0.18 18.12
CA ASP A 17 -7.64 -0.61 18.72
C ASP A 17 -7.41 -2.13 18.57
N GLY A 18 -6.51 -2.53 17.66
CA GLY A 18 -6.29 -3.93 17.33
C GLY A 18 -7.47 -4.56 16.60
N THR A 19 -8.15 -3.78 15.75
CA THR A 19 -9.35 -4.20 15.01
C THR A 19 -9.25 -3.90 13.53
N ILE A 20 -10.10 -4.55 12.74
CA ILE A 20 -10.36 -4.24 11.33
C ILE A 20 -11.79 -3.72 11.21
N GLY A 21 -11.95 -2.45 10.85
CA GLY A 21 -13.26 -1.87 10.52
C GLY A 21 -13.66 -2.24 9.10
N SER A 22 -14.96 -2.47 8.87
CA SER A 22 -15.53 -2.72 7.54
C SER A 22 -16.64 -1.73 7.24
N TYR A 23 -16.72 -1.27 5.99
CA TYR A 23 -17.67 -0.24 5.55
C TYR A 23 -18.22 -0.58 4.17
N ARG A 24 -19.52 -0.35 3.95
CA ARG A 24 -20.12 -0.43 2.62
C ARG A 24 -20.06 0.93 1.94
N LEU A 25 -19.53 0.96 0.72
CA LEU A 25 -19.52 2.15 -0.12
C LEU A 25 -20.87 2.29 -0.86
N HIS A 26 -21.65 3.30 -0.47
CA HIS A 26 -22.88 3.69 -1.15
C HIS A 26 -22.55 4.70 -2.26
N ARG A 27 -22.21 4.20 -3.45
CA ARG A 27 -21.73 4.98 -4.59
C ARG A 27 -22.64 6.14 -5.00
N GLU A 28 -23.94 5.87 -5.10
CA GLU A 28 -24.94 6.88 -5.51
C GLU A 28 -24.95 8.09 -4.57
N HIS A 29 -24.81 7.83 -3.27
CA HIS A 29 -24.86 8.85 -2.23
C HIS A 29 -23.47 9.41 -1.88
N GLY A 30 -22.39 8.72 -2.29
CA GLY A 30 -21.03 9.07 -1.93
C GLY A 30 -20.81 9.03 -0.42
N ARG A 31 -21.21 7.94 0.24
CA ARG A 31 -21.01 7.74 1.69
C ARG A 31 -20.47 6.35 2.02
N LEU A 32 -19.71 6.25 3.10
CA LEU A 32 -19.34 4.98 3.73
C LEU A 32 -20.31 4.67 4.87
N GLU A 33 -20.91 3.48 4.86
CA GLU A 33 -21.75 2.98 5.95
C GLU A 33 -20.96 1.94 6.76
N PRO A 34 -20.73 2.16 8.07
CA PRO A 34 -20.10 1.15 8.91
C PRO A 34 -20.88 -0.17 8.91
N LEU A 35 -20.17 -1.29 8.79
CA LEU A 35 -20.74 -2.64 8.82
C LEU A 35 -20.41 -3.35 10.12
N ALA A 36 -19.15 -3.70 10.29
CA ALA A 36 -18.67 -4.47 11.43
C ALA A 36 -17.25 -4.06 11.84
N THR A 37 -16.94 -4.29 13.11
CA THR A 37 -15.59 -4.21 13.66
C THR A 37 -15.13 -5.62 14.01
N THR A 38 -14.11 -6.10 13.31
CA THR A 38 -13.57 -7.44 13.50
C THR A 38 -12.35 -7.40 14.43
N PRO A 39 -12.33 -8.16 15.52
CA PRO A 39 -11.14 -8.28 16.36
C PRO A 39 -9.95 -8.88 15.58
N ALA A 40 -8.77 -8.29 15.77
CA ALA A 40 -7.50 -8.81 15.28
C ALA A 40 -6.53 -8.93 16.46
N ALA A 41 -5.53 -8.06 16.53
CA ALA A 41 -4.67 -7.88 17.69
C ALA A 41 -4.00 -6.50 17.64
N GLU A 42 -3.42 -6.08 18.76
CA GLU A 42 -2.68 -4.82 18.86
C GLU A 42 -1.70 -4.66 17.69
N ASN A 43 -1.65 -3.47 17.10
CA ASN A 43 -0.76 -3.16 15.99
C ASN A 43 -0.99 -4.06 14.75
N VAL A 44 -2.25 -4.46 14.50
CA VAL A 44 -2.69 -4.87 13.16
C VAL A 44 -2.50 -3.70 12.20
N MET A 45 -1.80 -3.91 11.10
CA MET A 45 -1.48 -2.81 10.18
C MET A 45 -1.59 -3.25 8.72
N PRO A 46 -0.58 -3.86 8.08
CA PRO A 46 -0.71 -4.12 6.66
C PRO A 46 -1.76 -5.21 6.43
N LEU A 47 -2.68 -4.90 5.54
CA LEU A 47 -3.68 -5.81 5.03
C LEU A 47 -3.29 -6.23 3.62
N ALA A 48 -3.81 -7.37 3.17
CA ALA A 48 -3.77 -7.79 1.77
C ALA A 48 -5.00 -8.61 1.43
N ILE A 49 -5.48 -8.48 0.19
CA ILE A 49 -6.59 -9.28 -0.34
C ILE A 49 -6.06 -10.37 -1.28
N SER A 50 -6.67 -11.57 -1.23
CA SER A 50 -6.37 -12.62 -2.20
C SER A 50 -6.81 -12.22 -3.62
N PRO A 51 -6.14 -12.71 -4.69
CA PRO A 51 -6.52 -12.33 -6.07
C PRO A 51 -7.96 -12.67 -6.45
N ASP A 52 -8.50 -13.74 -5.89
CA ASP A 52 -9.90 -14.17 -6.06
C ASP A 52 -10.90 -13.41 -5.17
N ARG A 53 -10.41 -12.47 -4.33
CA ARG A 53 -11.18 -11.61 -3.43
C ARG A 53 -11.93 -12.33 -2.31
N ARG A 54 -11.58 -13.58 -2.02
CA ARG A 54 -12.26 -14.42 -1.02
C ARG A 54 -11.62 -14.37 0.37
N PHE A 55 -10.39 -13.89 0.46
CA PHE A 55 -9.64 -13.86 1.71
C PHE A 55 -9.00 -12.51 1.96
N LEU A 56 -8.95 -12.15 3.24
CA LEU A 56 -8.21 -11.00 3.76
C LEU A 56 -7.12 -11.51 4.70
N TYR A 57 -5.92 -10.98 4.52
CA TYR A 57 -4.76 -11.24 5.36
C TYR A 57 -4.41 -9.99 6.15
N ALA A 58 -4.10 -10.14 7.43
CA ALA A 58 -3.77 -9.03 8.31
C ALA A 58 -2.50 -9.33 9.12
N ALA A 59 -1.42 -8.58 8.90
CA ALA A 59 -0.21 -8.77 9.68
C ALA A 59 -0.32 -8.09 11.05
N ILE A 60 0.06 -8.83 12.08
CA ILE A 60 0.16 -8.36 13.46
C ILE A 60 1.62 -8.04 13.74
N ARG A 61 1.88 -6.76 14.02
CA ARG A 61 3.24 -6.24 14.23
C ARG A 61 3.65 -6.18 15.70
N SER A 62 2.77 -6.60 16.61
CA SER A 62 3.04 -6.84 18.03
C SER A 62 3.35 -8.32 18.29
N GLN A 63 4.00 -8.63 19.41
CA GLN A 63 4.31 -10.03 19.77
C GLN A 63 3.04 -10.77 20.26
N PRO A 64 2.80 -12.03 19.85
CA PRO A 64 3.58 -12.79 18.86
C PRO A 64 3.30 -12.34 17.42
N LEU A 65 4.37 -12.18 16.65
CA LEU A 65 4.33 -11.78 15.24
C LEU A 65 3.68 -12.87 14.38
N ARG A 66 2.59 -12.51 13.70
CA ARG A 66 1.78 -13.45 12.92
C ARG A 66 0.98 -12.74 11.85
N VAL A 67 0.53 -13.48 10.86
CA VAL A 67 -0.50 -13.05 9.91
C VAL A 67 -1.80 -13.79 10.22
N LEU A 68 -2.88 -13.05 10.38
CA LEU A 68 -4.23 -13.59 10.53
C LEU A 68 -4.86 -13.76 9.15
N SER A 69 -5.56 -14.86 8.92
CA SER A 69 -6.32 -15.14 7.70
C SER A 69 -7.81 -15.10 7.99
N TYR A 70 -8.55 -14.36 7.17
CA TYR A 70 -10.01 -14.24 7.25
C TYR A 70 -10.64 -14.62 5.92
N ARG A 71 -11.81 -15.24 5.97
CA ARG A 71 -12.72 -15.35 4.82
C ARG A 71 -13.52 -14.07 4.71
N ILE A 72 -13.67 -13.56 3.50
CA ILE A 72 -14.61 -12.51 3.16
C ILE A 72 -15.93 -13.19 2.80
N GLU A 73 -16.96 -12.94 3.59
CA GLU A 73 -18.32 -13.42 3.33
C GLU A 73 -19.03 -12.53 2.32
N ASP A 74 -20.13 -13.02 1.74
CA ASP A 74 -20.89 -12.32 0.70
C ASP A 74 -21.44 -10.94 1.16
N ASP A 75 -21.69 -10.78 2.47
CA ASP A 75 -22.14 -9.53 3.07
C ASP A 75 -21.00 -8.57 3.45
N GLY A 76 -19.75 -8.98 3.23
CA GLY A 76 -18.54 -8.25 3.58
C GLY A 76 -17.99 -8.54 4.97
N ALA A 77 -18.66 -9.38 5.78
CA ALA A 77 -18.14 -9.77 7.09
C ALA A 77 -16.84 -10.60 6.97
N LEU A 78 -16.03 -10.57 8.03
CA LEU A 78 -14.79 -11.33 8.10
C LEU A 78 -14.91 -12.49 9.08
N THR A 79 -14.82 -13.72 8.57
CA THR A 79 -14.77 -14.93 9.41
C THR A 79 -13.32 -15.35 9.62
N PRO A 80 -12.82 -15.44 10.88
CA PRO A 80 -11.44 -15.88 11.13
C PRO A 80 -11.25 -17.35 10.73
N LEU A 81 -10.15 -17.65 10.03
CA LEU A 81 -9.82 -19.00 9.56
C LEU A 81 -8.63 -19.60 10.30
N GLY A 82 -7.59 -18.80 10.52
CA GLY A 82 -6.34 -19.28 11.08
C GLY A 82 -5.24 -18.22 11.05
N SER A 83 -4.01 -18.66 11.33
CA SER A 83 -2.84 -17.78 11.33
C SER A 83 -1.55 -18.55 11.11
N GLY A 84 -0.55 -17.86 10.56
CA GLY A 84 0.82 -18.35 10.42
C GLY A 84 1.82 -17.41 11.10
N ARG A 85 2.94 -17.97 11.55
CA ARG A 85 4.04 -17.22 12.18
C ARG A 85 4.77 -16.37 11.15
N LEU A 86 5.06 -15.12 11.51
CA LEU A 86 5.95 -14.23 10.75
C LEU A 86 7.34 -14.19 11.42
N ASP A 87 8.40 -14.13 10.61
CA ASP A 87 9.80 -14.07 11.08
C ASP A 87 10.27 -12.67 11.46
N GLY A 88 9.40 -11.66 11.40
CA GLY A 88 9.74 -10.25 11.63
C GLY A 88 8.51 -9.36 11.70
N SER A 89 8.70 -8.10 12.13
CA SER A 89 7.61 -7.11 12.21
C SER A 89 7.32 -6.53 10.83
N MET A 90 6.54 -7.28 10.04
CA MET A 90 6.28 -6.97 8.64
C MET A 90 5.56 -5.63 8.47
N ALA A 91 6.20 -4.69 7.78
CA ALA A 91 5.67 -3.37 7.49
C ALA A 91 4.71 -3.37 6.28
N TYR A 92 4.77 -4.40 5.45
CA TYR A 92 3.96 -4.59 4.24
C TYR A 92 3.76 -6.08 3.98
N ILE A 93 2.57 -6.44 3.51
CA ILE A 93 2.24 -7.79 3.02
C ILE A 93 1.50 -7.68 1.69
N ALA A 94 1.65 -8.68 0.82
CA ALA A 94 0.89 -8.85 -0.40
C ALA A 94 0.80 -10.33 -0.76
N THR A 95 -0.11 -10.69 -1.66
CA THR A 95 -0.12 -12.03 -2.26
C THR A 95 0.66 -12.05 -3.57
N ASP A 96 1.18 -13.22 -3.95
CA ASP A 96 1.55 -13.47 -5.34
C ASP A 96 0.29 -13.47 -6.23
N ARG A 97 0.45 -13.30 -7.55
CA ARG A 97 -0.69 -13.21 -8.48
C ARG A 97 -1.48 -14.50 -8.53
N SER A 98 -0.85 -15.65 -8.24
CA SER A 98 -1.51 -16.94 -8.14
C SER A 98 -2.31 -17.16 -6.85
N GLY A 99 -2.11 -16.34 -5.81
CA GLY A 99 -2.77 -16.45 -4.50
C GLY A 99 -2.29 -17.64 -3.67
N ARG A 100 -1.10 -18.17 -3.94
CA ARG A 100 -0.50 -19.34 -3.27
C ARG A 100 0.59 -18.96 -2.27
N HIS A 101 1.06 -17.72 -2.30
CA HIS A 101 2.13 -17.25 -1.42
C HIS A 101 1.81 -15.85 -0.88
N LEU A 102 2.06 -15.66 0.40
CA LEU A 102 2.12 -14.35 1.02
C LEU A 102 3.56 -13.85 0.99
N LEU A 103 3.77 -12.68 0.43
CA LEU A 103 5.02 -11.94 0.40
C LEU A 103 5.00 -10.89 1.51
N ALA A 104 6.08 -10.76 2.28
CA ALA A 104 6.15 -9.78 3.36
C ALA A 104 7.52 -9.11 3.49
N ALA A 105 7.55 -7.83 3.86
CA ALA A 105 8.77 -7.06 4.07
C ALA A 105 8.84 -6.51 5.50
N SER A 106 9.98 -6.69 6.18
CA SER A 106 10.23 -6.17 7.53
C SER A 106 11.22 -5.01 7.52
N TYR A 107 10.74 -3.85 7.98
CA TYR A 107 11.55 -2.63 8.08
C TYR A 107 12.64 -2.77 9.14
N GLY A 108 12.29 -3.16 10.37
CA GLY A 108 13.25 -3.23 11.47
C GLY A 108 14.29 -4.35 11.29
N ASP A 109 13.88 -5.45 10.68
CA ASP A 109 14.71 -6.66 10.55
C ASP A 109 15.48 -6.70 9.21
N SER A 110 15.16 -5.80 8.26
CA SER A 110 15.85 -5.72 6.95
C SER A 110 15.76 -7.02 6.11
N VAL A 111 14.63 -7.72 6.23
CA VAL A 111 14.34 -8.98 5.54
C VAL A 111 13.04 -8.92 4.74
N VAL A 112 12.95 -9.80 3.75
CA VAL A 112 11.71 -10.18 3.08
C VAL A 112 11.43 -11.66 3.34
N SER A 113 10.18 -12.08 3.26
CA SER A 113 9.79 -13.47 3.51
C SER A 113 8.67 -13.95 2.60
N VAL A 114 8.56 -15.27 2.48
CA VAL A 114 7.52 -15.98 1.74
C VAL A 114 6.85 -17.01 2.65
N SER A 115 5.53 -16.93 2.78
CA SER A 115 4.70 -17.93 3.46
C SER A 115 3.76 -18.60 2.45
N PRO A 116 3.53 -19.93 2.54
CA PRO A 116 2.54 -20.60 1.70
C PRO A 116 1.12 -20.23 2.12
N ILE A 117 0.21 -20.20 1.16
CA ILE A 117 -1.23 -20.04 1.38
C ILE A 117 -1.91 -21.36 1.03
N GLY A 118 -2.60 -21.95 2.00
CA GLY A 118 -3.36 -23.18 1.82
C GLY A 118 -4.57 -22.99 0.89
N ALA A 119 -5.08 -24.08 0.33
CA ALA A 119 -6.30 -24.04 -0.49
C ALA A 119 -7.57 -23.64 0.31
N ASP A 120 -7.49 -23.72 1.64
CA ASP A 120 -8.49 -23.21 2.57
C ASP A 120 -8.38 -21.68 2.81
N GLY A 121 -7.36 -21.04 2.23
CA GLY A 121 -7.06 -19.62 2.36
C GLY A 121 -6.25 -19.27 3.61
N VAL A 122 -5.75 -20.25 4.37
CA VAL A 122 -4.96 -19.99 5.57
C VAL A 122 -3.49 -19.83 5.21
N VAL A 123 -2.87 -18.73 5.63
CA VAL A 123 -1.42 -18.53 5.52
C VAL A 123 -0.69 -19.40 6.54
N GLY A 124 0.28 -20.18 6.09
CA GLY A 124 1.18 -20.96 6.93
C GLY A 124 2.36 -20.14 7.48
N ASP A 125 3.21 -20.80 8.26
CA ASP A 125 4.45 -20.19 8.75
C ASP A 125 5.37 -19.80 7.58
N ALA A 126 6.20 -18.77 7.80
CA ALA A 126 7.24 -18.39 6.85
C ALA A 126 8.09 -19.59 6.44
N SER A 127 8.13 -19.86 5.14
CA SER A 127 8.89 -20.95 4.52
C SER A 127 10.27 -20.52 4.05
N GLN A 128 10.44 -19.21 3.82
CA GLN A 128 11.68 -18.59 3.43
C GLN A 128 11.74 -17.17 4.00
N THR A 129 12.92 -16.80 4.51
CA THR A 129 13.25 -15.42 4.91
C THR A 129 14.62 -15.08 4.34
N CYS A 130 14.73 -13.93 3.67
CA CYS A 130 15.93 -13.50 2.96
C CYS A 130 16.31 -12.07 3.37
N PRO A 131 17.60 -11.79 3.63
CA PRO A 131 18.10 -10.43 3.63
C PRO A 131 17.84 -9.78 2.27
N THR A 132 17.47 -8.49 2.26
CA THR A 132 17.23 -7.74 1.01
C THR A 132 18.06 -6.45 0.95
N GLY A 133 18.28 -5.81 2.10
CA GLY A 133 18.85 -4.47 2.23
C GLY A 133 18.27 -3.76 3.45
N SER A 134 18.86 -2.65 3.86
CA SER A 134 18.40 -1.92 5.05
C SER A 134 16.96 -1.45 4.88
N ARG A 135 16.14 -1.69 5.91
CA ARG A 135 14.77 -1.15 6.01
C ARG A 135 13.86 -1.53 4.83
N ALA A 136 13.68 -2.85 4.65
CA ALA A 136 12.73 -3.36 3.67
C ALA A 136 11.32 -2.84 3.97
N HIS A 137 10.67 -2.13 3.04
CA HIS A 137 9.40 -1.45 3.35
C HIS A 137 8.21 -1.95 2.55
N ALA A 138 8.34 -2.29 1.28
CA ALA A 138 7.25 -2.84 0.46
C ALA A 138 7.76 -4.02 -0.38
N ILE A 139 6.86 -4.93 -0.74
CA ILE A 139 7.15 -6.10 -1.58
C ILE A 139 5.94 -6.46 -2.43
N LEU A 140 6.14 -6.65 -3.74
CA LEU A 140 5.07 -7.03 -4.68
C LEU A 140 5.61 -7.95 -5.78
N ALA A 141 4.77 -8.91 -6.19
CA ALA A 141 5.02 -9.71 -7.39
C ALA A 141 4.73 -8.90 -8.66
N THR A 142 5.56 -9.11 -9.69
CA THR A 142 5.34 -8.56 -11.03
C THR A 142 4.01 -9.04 -11.62
N PRO A 143 3.45 -8.33 -12.61
CA PRO A 143 2.16 -8.72 -13.20
C PRO A 143 2.11 -10.14 -13.79
N ASP A 144 3.26 -10.68 -14.21
CA ASP A 144 3.40 -12.04 -14.75
C ASP A 144 3.71 -13.10 -13.68
N ASP A 145 3.81 -12.70 -12.41
CA ASP A 145 4.09 -13.54 -11.24
C ASP A 145 5.45 -14.26 -11.26
N ARG A 146 6.36 -13.86 -12.14
CA ARG A 146 7.67 -14.52 -12.30
C ARG A 146 8.80 -13.86 -11.52
N HIS A 147 8.56 -12.65 -11.04
CA HIS A 147 9.55 -11.85 -10.32
C HIS A 147 8.88 -11.14 -9.14
N VAL A 148 9.70 -10.75 -8.17
CA VAL A 148 9.27 -9.98 -7.00
C VAL A 148 10.23 -8.81 -6.83
N LEU A 149 9.66 -7.64 -6.54
CA LEU A 149 10.40 -6.43 -6.22
C LEU A 149 10.19 -6.08 -4.76
N ALA A 150 11.23 -5.60 -4.08
CA ALA A 150 11.12 -5.10 -2.72
C ALA A 150 11.90 -3.80 -2.53
N THR A 151 11.30 -2.79 -1.89
CA THR A 151 11.98 -1.52 -1.60
C THR A 151 12.83 -1.62 -0.35
N ASN A 152 14.03 -1.06 -0.40
CA ASN A 152 14.92 -0.90 0.74
C ASN A 152 15.11 0.59 1.02
N LEU A 153 14.29 1.10 1.95
CA LEU A 153 14.22 2.52 2.29
C LEU A 153 15.57 3.04 2.82
N GLY A 154 16.36 2.21 3.51
CA GLY A 154 17.65 2.61 4.06
C GLY A 154 18.81 2.61 3.05
N ASP A 155 18.62 2.00 1.88
CA ASP A 155 19.68 1.77 0.88
C ASP A 155 19.41 2.50 -0.45
N ASP A 156 18.30 3.23 -0.59
CA ASP A 156 17.88 3.90 -1.83
C ASP A 156 17.83 2.95 -3.05
N ARG A 157 17.27 1.76 -2.87
CA ARG A 157 17.17 0.74 -3.93
C ARG A 157 15.92 -0.12 -3.84
N LEU A 158 15.63 -0.79 -4.95
CA LEU A 158 14.67 -1.87 -5.05
C LEU A 158 15.42 -3.17 -5.32
N ALA A 159 15.35 -4.12 -4.41
CA ALA A 159 15.81 -5.47 -4.64
C ALA A 159 14.90 -6.19 -5.66
N GLN A 160 15.51 -7.02 -6.49
CA GLN A 160 14.90 -7.72 -7.61
C GLN A 160 15.13 -9.22 -7.44
N PHE A 161 14.05 -10.00 -7.46
CA PHE A 161 14.08 -11.44 -7.29
C PHE A 161 13.40 -12.13 -8.47
N ARG A 162 13.93 -13.28 -8.87
CA ARG A 162 13.15 -14.30 -9.60
C ARG A 162 12.26 -15.02 -8.59
N PHE A 163 11.08 -15.43 -9.03
CA PHE A 163 10.06 -16.02 -8.17
C PHE A 163 9.40 -17.24 -8.81
N ASP A 164 9.41 -18.35 -8.07
CA ASP A 164 8.76 -19.62 -8.40
C ASP A 164 8.05 -20.25 -7.18
N GLY A 165 7.67 -19.39 -6.22
CA GLY A 165 7.30 -19.77 -4.86
C GLY A 165 8.45 -19.59 -3.86
N GLN A 166 9.67 -19.38 -4.35
CA GLN A 166 10.82 -18.91 -3.57
C GLN A 166 11.45 -17.67 -4.19
N LEU A 167 12.06 -16.83 -3.36
CA LEU A 167 12.83 -15.67 -3.79
C LEU A 167 14.27 -16.09 -4.08
N THR A 168 14.73 -15.85 -5.31
CA THR A 168 16.14 -15.95 -5.67
C THR A 168 16.61 -14.60 -6.22
N PRO A 169 17.75 -14.03 -5.77
CA PRO A 169 18.25 -12.77 -6.31
C PRO A 169 18.32 -12.79 -7.85
N ASN A 170 17.89 -11.69 -8.47
CA ASN A 170 17.95 -11.49 -9.91
C ASN A 170 19.33 -10.96 -10.34
N THR A 171 19.55 -10.73 -11.63
CA THR A 171 20.79 -10.12 -12.13
C THR A 171 20.45 -8.95 -13.08
N PRO A 172 20.71 -7.69 -12.68
CA PRO A 172 21.20 -7.27 -11.37
C PRO A 172 20.20 -7.58 -10.23
N ASP A 173 20.72 -7.68 -9.00
CA ASP A 173 19.92 -8.00 -7.80
C ASP A 173 19.17 -6.78 -7.25
N ALA A 174 19.48 -5.56 -7.73
CA ALA A 174 18.77 -4.35 -7.36
C ALA A 174 18.83 -3.27 -8.44
N ALA A 175 17.89 -2.32 -8.37
CA ALA A 175 17.89 -1.07 -9.11
C ALA A 175 17.86 0.12 -8.13
N ALA A 176 18.64 1.16 -8.40
CA ALA A 176 18.79 2.30 -7.50
C ALA A 176 17.80 3.44 -7.79
N THR A 177 17.36 4.12 -6.75
CA THR A 177 16.80 5.48 -6.82
C THR A 177 17.91 6.52 -6.66
N ASP A 178 17.56 7.80 -6.60
CA ASP A 178 18.51 8.83 -6.15
C ASP A 178 18.81 8.66 -4.65
N ALA A 179 19.93 9.21 -4.21
CA ALA A 179 20.36 9.12 -2.81
C ALA A 179 19.46 9.92 -1.86
N ASN A 180 19.24 9.37 -0.67
CA ASN A 180 18.40 9.89 0.42
C ASN A 180 16.94 10.11 0.01
N VAL A 181 16.41 9.33 -0.93
CA VAL A 181 15.00 9.35 -1.34
C VAL A 181 14.15 8.52 -0.37
N GLY A 182 14.71 7.40 0.11
CA GLY A 182 14.02 6.47 0.98
C GLY A 182 12.85 5.78 0.28
N PRO A 183 13.08 4.92 -0.73
CA PRO A 183 12.01 4.25 -1.47
C PRO A 183 11.14 3.43 -0.52
N ARG A 184 9.85 3.76 -0.49
CA ARG A 184 8.87 3.23 0.47
C ARG A 184 7.89 2.31 -0.22
N HIS A 185 6.72 2.82 -0.63
CA HIS A 185 5.73 2.05 -1.39
C HIS A 185 5.96 2.22 -2.89
N PHE A 186 5.51 1.24 -3.66
CA PHE A 186 5.55 1.29 -5.11
C PHE A 186 4.33 0.59 -5.71
N VAL A 187 3.97 0.96 -6.93
CA VAL A 187 2.87 0.34 -7.69
C VAL A 187 3.30 0.07 -9.12
N PHE A 188 2.71 -0.96 -9.74
CA PHE A 188 2.82 -1.20 -11.17
C PHE A 188 1.76 -0.40 -11.91
N SER A 189 2.10 0.18 -13.05
CA SER A 189 1.09 0.70 -14.00
C SER A 189 0.12 -0.42 -14.40
N PRO A 190 -1.16 -0.13 -14.69
CA PRO A 190 -2.12 -1.16 -15.11
C PRO A 190 -1.71 -1.95 -16.37
N CYS A 191 -0.93 -1.33 -17.27
CA CYS A 191 -0.39 -2.01 -18.46
C CYS A 191 0.85 -2.89 -18.17
N GLY A 192 1.32 -2.92 -16.93
CA GLY A 192 2.46 -3.72 -16.47
C GLY A 192 3.84 -3.27 -16.95
N ARG A 193 3.94 -2.12 -17.63
CA ARG A 193 5.20 -1.64 -18.24
C ARG A 193 6.03 -0.73 -17.34
N PHE A 194 5.40 -0.08 -16.37
CA PHE A 194 6.06 0.90 -15.51
C PHE A 194 5.91 0.54 -14.03
N VAL A 195 6.90 0.94 -13.25
CA VAL A 195 6.91 0.88 -11.78
C VAL A 195 7.10 2.29 -11.23
N TYR A 196 6.18 2.73 -10.38
CA TYR A 196 6.24 4.02 -9.71
C TYR A 196 6.63 3.82 -8.25
N VAL A 197 7.70 4.46 -7.80
CA VAL A 197 8.29 4.26 -6.48
C VAL A 197 8.30 5.58 -5.72
N LEU A 198 7.61 5.63 -4.58
CA LEU A 198 7.54 6.81 -3.73
C LEU A 198 8.75 6.89 -2.79
N GLY A 199 9.39 8.04 -2.70
CA GLY A 199 10.37 8.37 -1.68
C GLY A 199 9.73 8.91 -0.40
N GLU A 200 9.92 8.25 0.74
CA GLU A 200 9.43 8.71 2.05
C GLU A 200 10.08 10.04 2.47
N PHE A 201 11.33 10.27 2.07
CA PHE A 201 12.14 11.38 2.59
C PHE A 201 12.06 12.65 1.76
N ASP A 202 11.61 12.59 0.51
CA ASP A 202 11.45 13.78 -0.32
C ASP A 202 10.15 13.84 -1.13
N ALA A 203 9.25 12.87 -0.93
CA ALA A 203 7.98 12.76 -1.62
C ALA A 203 8.11 12.77 -3.15
N SER A 204 9.29 12.45 -3.69
CA SER A 204 9.45 12.26 -5.12
C SER A 204 8.92 10.89 -5.55
N VAL A 205 8.50 10.78 -6.81
CA VAL A 205 8.11 9.51 -7.43
C VAL A 205 9.10 9.19 -8.53
N THR A 206 9.88 8.13 -8.33
CA THR A 206 10.79 7.59 -9.34
C THR A 206 10.03 6.63 -10.25
N THR A 207 10.14 6.84 -11.57
CA THR A 207 9.54 5.97 -12.58
C THR A 207 10.60 5.04 -13.16
N PHE A 208 10.30 3.75 -13.20
CA PHE A 208 11.10 2.73 -13.88
C PHE A 208 10.30 2.06 -15.00
N ALA A 209 10.95 1.70 -16.10
CA ALA A 209 10.46 0.68 -17.02
C ALA A 209 10.73 -0.71 -16.43
N LEU A 210 9.75 -1.61 -16.54
CA LEU A 210 9.89 -3.03 -16.24
C LEU A 210 10.16 -3.81 -17.53
N ASP A 211 11.27 -4.53 -17.58
CA ASP A 211 11.46 -5.58 -18.57
C ASP A 211 10.72 -6.84 -18.10
N ALA A 212 9.70 -7.27 -18.83
CA ALA A 212 8.86 -8.40 -18.43
C ALA A 212 9.59 -9.74 -18.52
N ASP A 213 10.59 -9.87 -19.38
CA ASP A 213 11.30 -11.13 -19.58
C ASP A 213 12.33 -11.37 -18.48
N SER A 214 13.12 -10.35 -18.16
CA SER A 214 14.17 -10.42 -17.13
C SER A 214 13.68 -10.00 -15.75
N GLY A 215 12.55 -9.30 -15.64
CA GLY A 215 12.07 -8.70 -14.39
C GLY A 215 12.92 -7.54 -13.89
N THR A 216 13.80 -6.98 -14.73
CA THR A 216 14.73 -5.92 -14.33
C THR A 216 14.16 -4.51 -14.57
N LEU A 217 14.55 -3.57 -13.72
CA LEU A 217 14.11 -2.18 -13.78
C LEU A 217 15.13 -1.26 -14.46
N SER A 218 14.64 -0.36 -15.31
CA SER A 218 15.43 0.73 -15.90
C SER A 218 14.82 2.09 -15.54
N ARG A 219 15.57 2.95 -14.85
CA ARG A 219 15.06 4.26 -14.38
C ARG A 219 14.77 5.19 -15.57
N LEU A 220 13.56 5.75 -15.64
CA LEU A 220 13.10 6.64 -16.70
C LEU A 220 13.10 8.11 -16.28
N GLY A 221 12.73 8.41 -15.03
CA GLY A 221 12.62 9.79 -14.56
C GLY A 221 12.15 9.90 -13.12
N VAL A 222 12.08 11.13 -12.63
CA VAL A 222 11.60 11.48 -11.29
C VAL A 222 10.67 12.68 -11.40
N CYS A 223 9.59 12.67 -10.63
CA CYS A 223 8.67 13.78 -10.49
C CYS A 223 8.53 14.15 -9.02
N ALA A 224 8.48 15.45 -8.71
CA ALA A 224 8.18 15.91 -7.35
C ALA A 224 6.71 15.63 -7.03
N GLY A 225 6.45 15.06 -5.85
CA GLY A 225 5.10 14.80 -5.36
C GLY A 225 4.56 15.87 -4.41
N LEU A 226 5.37 16.88 -4.08
CA LEU A 226 4.95 18.03 -3.27
C LEU A 226 5.12 19.33 -4.05
N PRO A 227 4.32 20.35 -3.72
CA PRO A 227 4.52 21.67 -4.26
C PRO A 227 5.92 22.21 -3.89
N PRO A 228 6.60 22.95 -4.78
CA PRO A 228 7.93 23.51 -4.52
C PRO A 228 8.02 24.40 -3.27
N GLU A 229 6.90 25.00 -2.88
CA GLU A 229 6.75 25.83 -1.69
C GLU A 229 6.56 25.06 -0.38
N SER A 230 6.64 23.71 -0.39
CA SER A 230 6.64 22.96 0.87
C SER A 230 7.91 23.31 1.66
N GLU A 231 7.79 24.12 2.71
CA GLU A 231 8.91 24.52 3.59
C GLU A 231 9.44 23.37 4.48
N LEU A 232 9.12 22.11 4.14
CA LEU A 232 9.52 20.93 4.87
C LEU A 232 11.00 20.61 4.62
N ALA A 233 11.72 20.30 5.68
CA ALA A 233 13.05 19.73 5.55
C ALA A 233 12.97 18.31 4.97
N ARG A 234 14.06 17.84 4.35
CA ARG A 234 14.17 16.44 3.91
C ARG A 234 13.95 15.50 5.10
N GLY A 235 13.19 14.43 4.84
CA GLY A 235 12.93 13.34 5.77
C GLY A 235 14.15 12.49 6.07
N MET A 236 14.02 11.67 7.10
CA MET A 236 15.00 10.68 7.54
C MET A 236 14.28 9.61 8.39
N PRO A 237 14.93 8.46 8.68
CA PRO A 237 14.38 7.47 9.59
C PRO A 237 13.99 8.12 10.91
N ARG A 238 12.77 7.85 11.40
CA ARG A 238 12.23 8.54 12.58
C ARG A 238 13.02 8.25 13.84
N GLU A 239 13.59 7.05 13.92
CA GLU A 239 14.47 6.61 15.00
C GLU A 239 15.85 7.29 15.01
N GLU A 240 16.22 7.99 13.92
CA GLU A 240 17.50 8.71 13.78
C GLU A 240 17.37 10.22 14.00
N ILE A 241 16.15 10.74 14.19
CA ILE A 241 15.92 12.16 14.48
C ILE A 241 16.49 12.49 15.87
N PRO A 242 17.40 13.49 15.99
CA PRO A 242 17.95 13.88 17.28
C PRO A 242 16.87 14.28 18.28
N GLN A 243 17.06 13.89 19.55
CA GLN A 243 16.14 14.29 20.62
C GLN A 243 16.06 15.83 20.71
N GLY A 244 14.84 16.36 20.62
CA GLY A 244 14.56 17.80 20.64
C GLY A 244 14.61 18.50 19.27
N ASP A 245 14.81 17.77 18.17
CA ASP A 245 14.61 18.29 16.82
C ASP A 245 13.12 18.24 16.43
N ASP A 246 12.45 19.38 16.53
CA ASP A 246 11.04 19.56 16.14
C ASP A 246 10.87 20.03 14.68
N THR A 247 11.93 19.96 13.86
CA THR A 247 11.88 20.40 12.45
C THR A 247 10.81 19.61 11.68
N PRO A 248 9.82 20.28 11.06
CA PRO A 248 8.88 19.62 10.16
C PRO A 248 9.62 19.04 8.96
N ARG A 249 9.48 17.72 8.77
CA ARG A 249 10.18 16.97 7.72
C ARG A 249 9.21 16.25 6.83
N ILE A 250 9.54 16.12 5.55
CA ILE A 250 8.79 15.28 4.62
C ILE A 250 8.67 13.87 5.19
N TRP A 251 7.45 13.33 5.11
CA TRP A 251 7.13 12.00 5.58
C TRP A 251 6.05 11.36 4.70
N ALA A 252 6.36 11.20 3.41
CA ALA A 252 5.46 10.59 2.44
C ALA A 252 5.16 9.13 2.82
N ALA A 253 3.96 8.65 2.57
CA ALA A 253 3.52 7.32 2.99
C ALA A 253 3.06 6.48 1.80
N ASP A 254 1.82 6.63 1.38
CA ASP A 254 1.20 5.66 0.48
C ASP A 254 1.20 6.14 -0.96
N LEU A 255 1.08 5.22 -1.90
CA LEU A 255 1.13 5.48 -3.33
C LEU A 255 0.15 4.57 -4.07
N HIS A 256 -0.76 5.15 -4.85
CA HIS A 256 -1.73 4.38 -5.64
C HIS A 256 -1.89 4.95 -7.04
N VAL A 257 -2.09 4.05 -8.01
CA VAL A 257 -2.40 4.42 -9.39
C VAL A 257 -3.86 4.10 -9.67
N SER A 258 -4.56 5.03 -10.28
CA SER A 258 -5.95 4.85 -10.74
C SER A 258 -6.08 3.62 -11.66
N PRO A 259 -7.23 2.92 -11.66
CA PRO A 259 -7.43 1.72 -12.48
C PRO A 259 -7.24 1.94 -13.99
N ASP A 260 -7.51 3.14 -14.49
CA ASP A 260 -7.31 3.52 -15.89
C ASP A 260 -5.85 3.92 -16.21
N GLY A 261 -5.00 4.02 -15.19
CA GLY A 261 -3.58 4.32 -15.30
C GLY A 261 -3.26 5.77 -15.59
N ARG A 262 -4.22 6.71 -15.47
CA ARG A 262 -4.04 8.12 -15.87
C ARG A 262 -3.61 9.03 -14.75
N HIS A 263 -3.91 8.65 -13.51
CA HIS A 263 -3.60 9.43 -12.31
C HIS A 263 -2.91 8.57 -11.27
N LEU A 264 -2.01 9.18 -10.53
CA LEU A 264 -1.28 8.60 -9.43
C LEU A 264 -1.39 9.54 -8.23
N TYR A 265 -1.66 8.97 -7.06
CA TYR A 265 -1.88 9.69 -5.83
C TYR A 265 -0.82 9.29 -4.82
N LEU A 266 -0.44 10.23 -3.95
CA LEU A 266 0.41 9.94 -2.81
C LEU A 266 -0.04 10.70 -1.57
N SER A 267 0.23 10.15 -0.40
CA SER A 267 -0.06 10.81 0.88
C SER A 267 1.20 11.32 1.57
N GLU A 268 1.09 12.47 2.25
CA GLU A 268 2.17 13.07 3.03
C GLU A 268 1.72 13.32 4.47
N ARG A 269 2.41 12.70 5.42
CA ARG A 269 1.98 12.60 6.82
C ARG A 269 2.15 13.89 7.60
N THR A 270 3.18 14.69 7.31
CA THR A 270 3.52 15.88 8.11
C THR A 270 2.54 17.02 7.86
N THR A 271 2.19 17.27 6.61
CA THR A 271 1.23 18.30 6.19
C THR A 271 -0.19 17.79 6.08
N SER A 272 -0.41 16.48 6.20
CA SER A 272 -1.72 15.84 6.10
C SER A 272 -2.39 16.12 4.76
N THR A 273 -1.69 15.78 3.68
CA THR A 273 -2.13 16.07 2.31
C THR A 273 -2.15 14.84 1.42
N LEU A 274 -2.97 14.91 0.37
CA LEU A 274 -2.93 14.03 -0.80
C LEU A 274 -2.48 14.85 -2.01
N SER A 275 -1.47 14.36 -2.72
CA SER A 275 -1.06 14.93 -4.00
C SER A 275 -1.57 14.08 -5.16
N THR A 276 -1.91 14.74 -6.26
CA THR A 276 -2.30 14.12 -7.52
C THR A 276 -1.23 14.39 -8.57
N LEU A 277 -0.82 13.33 -9.27
CA LEU A 277 0.09 13.35 -10.40
C LEU A 277 -0.63 12.75 -11.61
N ARG A 278 -0.46 13.35 -12.76
CA ARG A 278 -0.95 12.81 -14.04
C ARG A 278 0.12 11.94 -14.68
N VAL A 279 -0.31 10.82 -15.25
CA VAL A 279 0.51 9.83 -15.93
C VAL A 279 0.37 10.01 -17.44
N ASP A 280 1.50 10.08 -18.14
CA ASP A 280 1.55 9.86 -19.57
C ASP A 280 1.56 8.35 -19.86
N PRO A 281 0.52 7.77 -20.48
CA PRO A 281 0.38 6.31 -20.60
C PRO A 281 1.39 5.66 -21.56
N GLU A 282 2.00 6.44 -22.45
CA GLU A 282 2.94 5.91 -23.45
C GLU A 282 4.36 5.79 -22.90
N SER A 283 4.82 6.85 -22.22
CA SER A 283 6.16 6.99 -21.66
C SER A 283 6.25 6.64 -20.17
N GLY A 284 5.12 6.62 -19.47
CA GLY A 284 5.05 6.48 -18.02
C GLY A 284 5.42 7.75 -17.26
N SER A 285 5.75 8.86 -17.93
CA SER A 285 6.18 10.10 -17.29
C SER A 285 5.09 10.71 -16.40
N LEU A 286 5.50 11.35 -15.30
CA LEU A 286 4.60 11.94 -14.32
C LEU A 286 4.65 13.48 -14.36
N THR A 287 3.49 14.11 -14.16
CA THR A 287 3.36 15.57 -13.98
C THR A 287 2.56 15.86 -12.71
N PHE A 288 3.13 16.61 -11.77
CA PHE A 288 2.40 17.11 -10.60
C PHE A 288 1.20 17.97 -11.03
N VAL A 289 0.04 17.74 -10.40
CA VAL A 289 -1.22 18.45 -10.70
C VAL A 289 -1.63 19.33 -9.54
N THR A 290 -1.87 18.74 -8.38
CA THR A 290 -2.37 19.45 -7.20
C THR A 290 -1.97 18.73 -5.91
N ASN A 291 -2.05 19.46 -4.79
CA ASN A 291 -1.90 18.95 -3.44
C ASN A 291 -3.03 19.53 -2.59
N GLN A 292 -3.73 18.68 -1.84
CA GLN A 292 -4.89 19.09 -1.05
C GLN A 292 -4.88 18.50 0.36
N PRO A 293 -5.43 19.21 1.37
CA PRO A 293 -5.58 18.68 2.72
C PRO A 293 -6.47 17.42 2.79
N THR A 294 -6.19 16.56 3.76
CA THR A 294 -6.99 15.38 4.10
C THR A 294 -6.97 15.12 5.62
N VAL A 295 -7.36 13.91 6.03
CA VAL A 295 -7.27 13.38 7.39
C VAL A 295 -5.87 13.57 7.98
N ALA A 296 -5.78 13.75 9.30
CA ALA A 296 -4.52 14.05 9.98
C ALA A 296 -3.58 12.83 9.96
N GLN A 297 -2.35 13.04 9.48
CA GLN A 297 -1.32 12.01 9.33
C GLN A 297 -1.77 10.82 8.44
N PRO A 298 -2.08 11.06 7.13
CA PRO A 298 -2.63 10.05 6.23
C PRO A 298 -1.59 8.99 5.86
N ARG A 299 -1.60 7.86 6.58
CA ARG A 299 -0.64 6.76 6.35
C ARG A 299 -1.09 5.77 5.29
N GLY A 300 -2.39 5.59 5.13
CA GLY A 300 -2.97 4.65 4.16
C GLY A 300 -4.19 5.26 3.50
N PHE A 301 -4.31 5.04 2.20
CA PHE A 301 -5.51 5.35 1.43
C PHE A 301 -5.67 4.29 0.34
N GLU A 302 -6.81 4.23 -0.32
CA GLU A 302 -7.00 3.32 -1.46
C GLU A 302 -8.03 3.90 -2.43
N ILE A 303 -7.90 3.56 -3.71
CA ILE A 303 -8.83 3.91 -4.78
C ILE A 303 -9.77 2.73 -5.00
N ASP A 304 -11.06 3.00 -5.10
CA ASP A 304 -12.01 1.92 -5.35
C ASP A 304 -11.75 1.27 -6.73
N PRO A 305 -12.12 -0.01 -6.93
CA PRO A 305 -11.83 -0.72 -8.19
C PRO A 305 -12.43 -0.11 -9.46
N GLN A 306 -13.43 0.77 -9.34
CA GLN A 306 -14.03 1.50 -10.49
C GLN A 306 -13.34 2.85 -10.73
N GLY A 307 -12.47 3.31 -9.84
CA GLY A 307 -11.74 4.57 -9.95
C GLY A 307 -12.60 5.82 -9.72
N GLU A 308 -13.78 5.67 -9.13
CA GLU A 308 -14.74 6.74 -8.88
C GLU A 308 -14.54 7.40 -7.50
N PHE A 309 -13.95 6.67 -6.57
CA PHE A 309 -13.77 7.06 -5.19
C PHE A 309 -12.37 6.75 -4.66
N LEU A 310 -11.92 7.59 -3.73
CA LEU A 310 -10.72 7.37 -2.93
C LEU A 310 -11.10 7.47 -1.45
N VAL A 311 -10.61 6.54 -0.63
CA VAL A 311 -10.79 6.55 0.83
C VAL A 311 -9.44 6.80 1.49
N ALA A 312 -9.35 7.72 2.43
CA ALA A 312 -8.13 8.01 3.19
C ALA A 312 -8.31 7.79 4.69
N ALA A 313 -7.29 7.21 5.33
CA ALA A 313 -7.21 6.98 6.77
C ALA A 313 -5.99 7.70 7.38
N GLY A 314 -6.22 8.37 8.51
CA GLY A 314 -5.20 9.15 9.21
C GLY A 314 -4.87 8.56 10.58
N GLU A 315 -3.58 8.39 10.89
CA GLU A 315 -3.14 7.85 12.19
C GLU A 315 -3.53 8.74 13.38
N ARG A 316 -3.83 10.02 13.11
CA ARG A 316 -4.27 11.02 14.09
C ARG A 316 -5.70 11.51 13.87
N SER A 317 -6.48 10.81 13.04
CA SER A 317 -7.90 11.06 12.82
C SER A 317 -8.75 9.98 13.46
N ASP A 318 -9.96 10.36 13.88
CA ASP A 318 -11.03 9.48 14.35
C ASP A 318 -12.05 9.14 13.25
N HIS A 319 -11.75 9.51 12.00
CA HIS A 319 -12.59 9.32 10.84
C HIS A 319 -11.77 9.01 9.58
N LEU A 320 -12.45 8.40 8.61
CA LEU A 320 -12.05 8.23 7.22
C LEU A 320 -12.61 9.39 6.42
N ALA A 321 -11.86 9.87 5.43
CA ALA A 321 -12.37 10.80 4.41
C ALA A 321 -12.62 10.04 3.10
N LEU A 322 -13.82 10.19 2.53
CA LEU A 322 -14.18 9.69 1.22
C LEU A 322 -14.16 10.85 0.21
N TYR A 323 -13.49 10.64 -0.92
CA TYR A 323 -13.43 11.59 -2.03
C TYR A 323 -14.04 10.98 -3.29
N ARG A 324 -14.74 11.79 -4.08
CA ARG A 324 -15.03 11.50 -5.49
C ARG A 324 -13.81 11.86 -6.33
N VAL A 325 -13.49 11.01 -7.28
CA VAL A 325 -12.40 11.21 -8.24
C VAL A 325 -12.98 11.72 -9.55
N ASP A 326 -12.51 12.87 -10.02
CA ASP A 326 -12.77 13.28 -11.41
C ASP A 326 -11.88 12.46 -12.36
N ALA A 327 -12.50 11.64 -13.22
CA ALA A 327 -11.76 10.74 -14.11
C ALA A 327 -10.85 11.46 -15.12
N ALA A 328 -11.17 12.71 -15.48
CA ALA A 328 -10.40 13.44 -16.48
C ALA A 328 -9.20 14.17 -15.86
N SER A 329 -9.41 14.90 -14.77
CA SER A 329 -8.39 15.73 -14.11
C SER A 329 -7.64 14.99 -13.01
N GLY A 330 -8.24 13.94 -12.43
CA GLY A 330 -7.76 13.26 -11.24
C GLY A 330 -8.07 14.01 -9.95
N GLU A 331 -8.77 15.15 -10.01
CA GLU A 331 -9.08 15.96 -8.84
C GLU A 331 -9.97 15.22 -7.83
N LEU A 332 -9.72 15.44 -6.54
CA LEU A 332 -10.43 14.78 -5.45
C LEU A 332 -11.39 15.76 -4.77
N THR A 333 -12.69 15.52 -4.91
CA THR A 333 -13.72 16.29 -4.20
C THR A 333 -14.17 15.55 -2.96
N HIS A 334 -14.06 16.15 -1.78
CA HIS A 334 -14.57 15.54 -0.53
C HIS A 334 -16.07 15.25 -0.66
N ALA A 335 -16.45 14.02 -0.32
CA ALA A 335 -17.82 13.53 -0.43
C ALA A 335 -18.48 13.38 0.95
N SER A 336 -17.80 12.69 1.87
CA SER A 336 -18.30 12.43 3.21
C SER A 336 -17.18 11.94 4.13
N ASP A 337 -17.44 11.95 5.43
CA ASP A 337 -16.62 11.27 6.43
C ASP A 337 -17.35 10.06 7.02
N ALA A 338 -16.60 9.09 7.53
CA ALA A 338 -17.12 7.98 8.32
C ALA A 338 -16.24 7.71 9.54
N PRO A 339 -16.80 7.29 10.68
CA PRO A 339 -16.01 7.04 11.89
C PRO A 339 -14.98 5.93 11.66
N ALA A 340 -13.77 6.10 12.19
CA ALA A 340 -12.68 5.14 12.15
C ALA A 340 -12.27 4.71 13.57
N GLY A 341 -11.55 3.59 13.69
CA GLY A 341 -10.89 3.26 14.95
C GLY A 341 -9.60 4.06 15.15
N ASN A 342 -9.03 3.97 16.35
CA ASN A 342 -7.80 4.67 16.69
C ASN A 342 -6.62 4.19 15.84
N LYS A 343 -5.83 5.16 15.35
CA LYS A 343 -4.66 4.93 14.49
C LYS A 343 -5.00 4.10 13.24
N ALA A 344 -6.10 4.43 12.57
CA ALA A 344 -6.44 3.88 11.26
C ALA A 344 -5.32 4.18 10.25
N ASN A 345 -4.79 3.15 9.58
CA ASN A 345 -3.53 3.32 8.85
C ASN A 345 -3.30 2.42 7.62
N TRP A 346 -4.26 1.58 7.26
CA TRP A 346 -4.23 0.76 6.06
C TRP A 346 -5.64 0.54 5.54
N ILE A 347 -5.82 0.52 4.23
CA ILE A 347 -7.11 0.35 3.58
C ILE A 347 -6.98 -0.72 2.50
N GLU A 348 -7.98 -1.59 2.40
CA GLU A 348 -8.19 -2.51 1.27
C GLU A 348 -9.64 -2.37 0.79
N ILE A 349 -9.88 -2.45 -0.51
CA ILE A 349 -11.22 -2.31 -1.08
C ILE A 349 -11.54 -3.51 -1.98
N VAL A 350 -12.70 -4.12 -1.75
CA VAL A 350 -13.19 -5.26 -2.52
C VAL A 350 -14.55 -4.95 -3.14
N THR A 351 -14.77 -5.44 -4.36
CA THR A 351 -16.10 -5.50 -4.98
C THR A 351 -16.60 -6.94 -4.95
N LEU A 352 -17.71 -7.16 -4.25
CA LEU A 352 -18.39 -8.43 -4.09
C LEU A 352 -19.53 -8.54 -5.10
N ALA A 353 -19.66 -9.70 -5.74
CA ALA A 353 -20.84 -10.02 -6.54
C ALA A 353 -22.03 -10.25 -5.60
N ARG A 354 -23.19 -9.69 -5.95
CA ARG A 354 -24.45 -10.00 -5.25
C ARG A 354 -25.05 -11.33 -5.69
#